data_AF-A0A323UYE8-F1
#
_entry.id   AF-A0A323UYE8-F1
#
_cell.length_a   1.000
_cell.length_b   1.000
_cell.length_c   1.000
_cell.angle_alpha   90.00
_cell.angle_beta   90.00
_cell.angle_gamma   90.00
#
_symmetry.space_group_name_H-M   'P 1'
#
loop_
_entity.id
_entity.type
_entity.pdbx_description
1 polymer ?
#
loop_
_entity_poly.entity_id
_entity_poly.type
_entity_poly.pdbx_seq_one_letter_code
_entity_poly.pdbx_strand_id
1 'polypeptide(L)'
;MAKTLEVFFEPVDNARLANLCGVLDENLRQIENAFDITVSRRGEHFTLHGHQAQVLRGEMALKHFYERAAKDLLREDVQLGLIEIANKGKDEPPAPVLLTRRTELHGRTPRQVEYLRNIQDHDIAFGIGPAGTGKTYLAVASAVDAFERDLVERIILTRPAVEAGERLGFLPGDLAQKVDPYLRPLYDALYDLMGFDRVTKLFERGSIEVAPLAFMRGRTLNNAFIILDEAQNTTPEQMKMFLTRIGFGAKAVVTGDLTQVDLPRGNRSGLLEAREVLGKVRGLAFTEFQKEDVVRHPLVARIVEAYDNQAARDARAAEQRKKGSQDGEAG
;
A
#
# COMPACT_ATOMS: atom_id res chain seq x y z
N MET A 1 14.95 23.42 19.99
CA MET A 1 16.05 24.41 19.84
C MET A 1 16.70 24.19 18.48
N ALA A 2 17.11 25.27 17.78
CA ALA A 2 17.84 25.15 16.53
C ALA A 2 19.23 24.54 16.81
N LYS A 3 19.64 23.58 16.00
CA LYS A 3 20.91 22.84 16.13
C LYS A 3 21.63 22.86 14.79
N THR A 4 22.94 22.99 14.84
CA THR A 4 23.83 22.75 13.69
C THR A 4 24.53 21.41 13.89
N LEU A 5 24.65 20.61 12.85
CA LEU A 5 25.33 19.32 12.87
C LEU A 5 26.15 19.14 11.59
N GLU A 6 27.37 18.63 11.75
CA GLU A 6 28.28 18.37 10.65
C GLU A 6 28.34 16.86 10.36
N VAL A 7 28.32 16.52 9.08
CA VAL A 7 28.45 15.16 8.57
C VAL A 7 29.59 15.14 7.56
N PHE A 8 30.47 14.15 7.68
CA PHE A 8 31.58 13.92 6.74
C PHE A 8 31.66 12.43 6.42
N PHE A 9 32.16 12.11 5.23
CA PHE A 9 32.24 10.74 4.72
C PHE A 9 33.69 10.35 4.47
N GLU A 10 34.14 9.27 5.12
CA GLU A 10 35.49 8.71 4.95
C GLU A 10 35.40 7.20 4.67
N PRO A 11 36.20 6.67 3.71
CA PRO A 11 37.07 7.40 2.79
C PRO A 11 36.28 8.23 1.76
N VAL A 12 36.90 9.30 1.23
CA VAL A 12 36.25 10.16 0.25
C VAL A 12 36.07 9.41 -1.08
N ASP A 13 34.81 9.23 -1.47
CA ASP A 13 34.40 8.68 -2.76
C ASP A 13 33.61 9.74 -3.54
N ASN A 14 34.28 10.39 -4.49
CA ASN A 14 33.70 11.48 -5.28
C ASN A 14 32.52 11.02 -6.15
N ALA A 15 32.50 9.76 -6.60
CA ALA A 15 31.39 9.24 -7.40
C ALA A 15 30.14 9.11 -6.54
N ARG A 16 30.27 8.53 -5.33
CA ARG A 16 29.18 8.47 -4.36
C ARG A 16 28.71 9.85 -3.93
N LEU A 17 29.62 10.79 -3.69
CA LEU A 17 29.26 12.16 -3.32
C LEU A 17 28.47 12.86 -4.44
N ALA A 18 28.87 12.68 -5.70
CA ALA A 18 28.13 13.21 -6.85
C ALA A 18 26.72 12.61 -6.94
N ASN A 19 26.61 11.28 -6.79
CA ASN A 19 25.32 10.56 -6.82
C ASN A 19 24.42 10.95 -5.65
N LEU A 20 24.98 11.13 -4.45
CA LEU A 20 24.28 11.62 -3.27
C LEU A 20 23.69 13.01 -3.50
N CYS A 21 24.46 13.93 -4.09
CA CYS A 21 24.01 15.29 -4.37
C CYS A 21 22.95 15.33 -5.47
N GLY A 22 23.10 14.49 -6.50
CA GLY A 22 22.25 14.52 -7.69
C GLY A 22 22.54 15.73 -8.57
N VAL A 23 21.82 15.84 -9.70
CA VAL A 23 22.02 16.92 -10.65
C VAL A 23 21.62 18.25 -10.00
N LEU A 24 22.53 19.23 -9.98
CA LEU A 24 22.30 20.55 -9.35
C LEU A 24 21.84 20.47 -7.88
N ASP A 25 22.39 19.49 -7.13
CA ASP A 25 22.07 19.25 -5.71
C ASP A 25 20.58 18.92 -5.46
N GLU A 26 19.88 18.37 -6.45
CA GLU A 26 18.44 18.06 -6.35
C GLU A 26 18.10 17.12 -5.20
N ASN A 27 18.99 16.18 -4.85
CA ASN A 27 18.76 15.24 -3.75
C ASN A 27 18.93 15.92 -2.39
N LEU A 28 19.87 16.86 -2.27
CA LEU A 28 20.02 17.68 -1.06
C LEU A 28 18.79 18.54 -0.82
N ARG A 29 18.27 19.19 -1.87
CA ARG A 29 17.02 19.97 -1.77
C ARG A 29 15.83 19.11 -1.38
N GLN A 30 15.78 17.85 -1.80
CA GLN A 30 14.73 16.92 -1.37
C GLN A 30 14.83 16.59 0.12
N ILE A 31 16.05 16.37 0.64
CA ILE A 31 16.30 16.17 2.08
C ILE A 31 15.91 17.43 2.88
N GLU A 32 16.31 18.62 2.40
CA GLU A 32 15.95 19.90 3.02
C GLU A 32 14.44 20.08 3.15
N ASN A 33 13.71 19.88 2.04
CA ASN A 33 12.26 20.02 2.01
C ASN A 33 11.55 18.97 2.87
N ALA A 34 12.06 17.73 2.93
CA ALA A 34 11.42 16.64 3.67
C ALA A 34 11.48 16.84 5.19
N PHE A 35 12.56 17.45 5.69
CA PHE A 35 12.78 17.63 7.13
C PHE A 35 12.70 19.07 7.61
N ASP A 36 12.46 20.04 6.72
CA ASP A 36 12.48 21.47 7.06
C ASP A 36 13.82 21.88 7.70
N ILE A 37 14.90 21.57 6.99
CA ILE A 37 16.29 21.90 7.37
C ILE A 37 17.01 22.56 6.20
N THR A 38 18.15 23.19 6.50
CA THR A 38 19.09 23.68 5.48
C THR A 38 20.33 22.79 5.45
N VAL A 39 20.77 22.41 4.25
CA VAL A 39 21.96 21.59 4.01
C VAL A 39 22.93 22.41 3.17
N SER A 40 24.11 22.68 3.72
CA SER A 40 25.23 23.29 2.97
C SER A 40 26.36 22.28 2.80
N ARG A 41 27.03 22.34 1.66
CA ARG A 41 28.08 21.39 1.28
C ARG A 41 29.38 22.11 0.94
N ARG A 42 30.50 21.56 1.41
CA ARG A 42 31.85 21.89 0.94
C ARG A 42 32.66 20.60 0.79
N GLY A 43 32.74 20.08 -0.43
CA GLY A 43 33.43 18.81 -0.72
C GLY A 43 32.68 17.62 -0.11
N GLU A 44 33.35 16.91 0.78
CA GLU A 44 32.89 15.79 1.60
C GLU A 44 32.19 16.22 2.90
N HIS A 45 32.28 17.52 3.25
CA HIS A 45 31.68 18.08 4.46
C HIS A 45 30.29 18.64 4.18
N PHE A 46 29.31 18.20 4.98
CA PHE A 46 27.93 18.66 4.95
C PHE A 46 27.59 19.29 6.31
N THR A 47 26.97 20.46 6.29
CA THR A 47 26.48 21.15 7.48
C THR A 47 24.97 21.28 7.41
N LEU A 48 24.29 20.72 8.40
CA LEU A 48 22.84 20.71 8.54
C LEU A 48 22.42 21.70 9.62
N HIS A 49 21.41 22.51 9.34
CA HIS A 49 20.87 23.48 10.27
C HIS A 49 19.35 23.40 10.33
N GLY A 50 18.77 23.43 11.53
CA GLY A 50 17.32 23.39 11.73
C GLY A 50 16.92 22.89 13.11
N HIS A 51 15.69 22.40 13.26
CA HIS A 51 15.23 21.84 14.53
C HIS A 51 15.97 20.53 14.86
N GLN A 52 16.39 20.33 16.11
CA GLN A 52 17.23 19.19 16.53
C GLN A 52 16.75 17.82 16.01
N ALA A 53 15.47 17.48 16.16
CA ALA A 53 14.92 16.20 15.72
C ALA A 53 14.99 16.03 14.18
N GLN A 54 14.83 17.11 13.44
CA GLN A 54 14.86 17.09 11.99
C GLN A 54 16.28 17.06 11.43
N VAL A 55 17.22 17.76 12.09
CA VAL A 55 18.64 17.71 11.75
C VAL A 55 19.19 16.29 11.92
N LEU A 56 18.77 15.56 12.96
CA LEU A 56 19.13 14.15 13.13
C LEU A 56 18.55 13.26 12.02
N ARG A 57 17.31 13.50 11.58
CA ARG A 57 16.73 12.79 10.42
C ARG A 57 17.44 13.13 9.12
N GLY A 58 17.82 14.38 8.92
CA GLY A 58 18.64 14.81 7.79
C GLY A 58 20.01 14.13 7.76
N GLU A 59 20.65 13.99 8.92
CA GLU A 59 21.89 13.22 9.05
C GLU A 59 21.70 11.75 8.68
N MET A 60 20.64 11.12 9.22
CA MET A 60 20.28 9.75 8.88
C MET A 60 20.04 9.60 7.37
N ALA A 61 19.39 10.57 6.73
CA ALA A 61 19.17 10.57 5.29
C ALA A 61 20.44 10.68 4.48
N LEU A 62 21.34 11.61 4.83
CA LEU A 62 22.63 11.74 4.15
C LEU A 62 23.42 10.44 4.23
N LYS A 63 23.49 9.81 5.41
CA LYS A 63 24.20 8.53 5.59
C LYS A 63 23.54 7.39 4.80
N HIS A 64 22.23 7.24 4.92
CA HIS A 64 21.44 6.22 4.22
C HIS A 64 21.61 6.31 2.70
N PHE A 65 21.52 7.51 2.13
CA PHE A 65 21.68 7.68 0.68
C PHE A 65 23.13 7.56 0.24
N TYR A 66 24.10 7.98 1.04
CA TYR A 66 25.52 7.80 0.73
C TYR A 66 25.91 6.32 0.62
N GLU A 67 25.39 5.47 1.50
CA GLU A 67 25.60 4.02 1.44
C GLU A 67 25.06 3.39 0.14
N ARG A 68 23.94 3.92 -0.36
CA ARG A 68 23.28 3.46 -1.59
C ARG A 68 23.82 4.13 -2.87
N ALA A 69 24.58 5.22 -2.73
CA ALA A 69 25.11 6.03 -3.83
C ALA A 69 26.25 5.36 -4.62
N ALA A 70 26.55 4.07 -4.38
CA ALA A 70 27.45 3.28 -5.21
C ALA A 70 26.97 3.16 -6.67
N LYS A 71 25.67 3.41 -6.91
CA LYS A 71 25.04 3.59 -8.21
C LYS A 71 24.23 4.88 -8.18
N ASP A 72 23.76 5.32 -9.34
CA ASP A 72 22.88 6.48 -9.45
C ASP A 72 21.64 6.27 -8.58
N LEU A 73 21.36 7.26 -7.74
CA LEU A 73 20.15 7.28 -6.94
C LEU A 73 19.01 7.77 -7.81
N LEU A 74 18.05 6.90 -8.10
CA LEU A 74 16.83 7.35 -8.77
C LEU A 74 16.08 8.28 -7.84
N ARG A 75 15.51 9.34 -8.40
CA ARG A 75 14.70 10.31 -7.64
C ARG A 75 13.61 9.64 -6.80
N GLU A 76 13.03 8.57 -7.32
CA GLU A 76 12.01 7.76 -6.67
C GLU A 76 12.53 7.07 -5.40
N ASP A 77 13.75 6.53 -5.45
CA ASP A 77 14.40 5.88 -4.31
C ASP A 77 14.75 6.88 -3.22
N VAL A 78 15.17 8.10 -3.60
CA VAL A 78 15.43 9.20 -2.67
C VAL A 78 14.15 9.62 -1.96
N GLN A 79 13.07 9.85 -2.71
CA GLN A 79 11.79 10.26 -2.15
C GLN A 79 11.21 9.20 -1.23
N LEU A 80 11.34 7.94 -1.63
CA LEU A 80 10.93 6.82 -0.81
C LEU A 80 11.73 6.72 0.49
N GLY A 81 13.06 6.76 0.40
CA GLY A 81 13.92 6.69 1.58
C GLY A 81 13.67 7.84 2.55
N LEU A 82 13.32 9.03 2.06
CA LEU A 82 12.95 10.17 2.90
C LEU A 82 11.68 9.91 3.69
N ILE A 83 10.66 9.30 3.08
CA ILE A 83 9.43 8.89 3.78
C ILE A 83 9.75 7.86 4.87
N GLU A 84 10.59 6.87 4.55
CA GLU A 84 11.02 5.85 5.51
C GLU A 84 11.76 6.46 6.70
N ILE A 85 12.69 7.39 6.45
CA ILE A 85 13.46 8.07 7.50
C ILE A 85 12.59 9.02 8.33
N ALA A 86 11.61 9.69 7.71
CA ALA A 86 10.64 10.49 8.44
C ALA A 86 9.83 9.65 9.43
N ASN A 87 9.55 8.39 9.07
CA ASN A 87 8.85 7.43 9.90
C ASN A 87 9.76 6.70 10.92
N LYS A 88 11.07 6.57 10.66
CA LYS A 88 12.06 6.04 11.62
C LYS A 88 12.20 7.00 12.82
N GLY A 89 11.92 6.51 14.03
CA GLY A 89 12.04 7.31 15.26
C GLY A 89 10.84 7.25 16.21
N LYS A 90 9.80 6.49 15.87
CA LYS A 90 8.95 5.88 16.88
C LYS A 90 9.66 4.60 17.34
N ASP A 91 9.58 4.20 18.60
CA ASP A 91 10.03 2.89 19.11
C ASP A 91 9.20 1.78 18.48
N GLU A 92 9.28 1.69 17.16
CA GLU A 92 8.54 0.77 16.34
C GLU A 92 9.42 -0.45 16.16
N PRO A 93 8.99 -1.60 16.67
CA PRO A 93 9.68 -2.86 16.43
C PRO A 93 9.95 -3.07 14.92
N PRO A 94 10.97 -3.84 14.55
CA PRO A 94 11.40 -3.98 13.16
C PRO A 94 10.27 -4.48 12.24
N ALA A 95 10.28 -4.02 10.99
CA ALA A 95 9.35 -4.51 9.98
C ALA A 95 9.57 -6.02 9.76
N PRO A 96 8.50 -6.83 9.64
CA PRO A 96 8.65 -8.22 9.26
C PRO A 96 9.39 -8.36 7.93
N VAL A 97 10.38 -9.27 7.89
CA VAL A 97 11.13 -9.59 6.67
C VAL A 97 10.34 -10.59 5.85
N LEU A 98 10.00 -10.21 4.61
CA LEU A 98 9.22 -11.03 3.69
C LEU A 98 10.15 -11.73 2.68
N LEU A 99 10.03 -13.05 2.60
CA LEU A 99 10.74 -13.88 1.64
C LEU A 99 10.01 -13.82 0.30
N THR A 100 10.47 -12.92 -0.57
CA THR A 100 9.97 -12.78 -1.94
C THR A 100 11.14 -12.56 -2.89
N ARG A 101 10.90 -12.58 -4.21
CA ARG A 101 11.90 -12.21 -5.22
C ARG A 101 12.41 -10.77 -5.04
N ARG A 102 11.58 -9.88 -4.46
CA ARG A 102 11.98 -8.52 -4.08
C ARG A 102 12.53 -8.52 -2.65
N THR A 103 13.85 -8.64 -2.53
CA THR A 103 14.55 -8.78 -1.24
C THR A 103 14.45 -7.55 -0.33
N GLU A 104 14.16 -6.36 -0.88
CA GLU A 104 14.03 -5.10 -0.13
C GLU A 104 12.57 -4.75 0.21
N LEU A 105 11.62 -5.67 -0.01
CA LEU A 105 10.22 -5.40 0.24
C LEU A 105 9.89 -5.45 1.74
N HIS A 106 9.48 -4.31 2.29
CA HIS A 106 9.03 -4.18 3.68
C HIS A 106 7.93 -3.12 3.81
N GLY A 107 7.25 -3.09 4.97
CA GLY A 107 6.35 -2.00 5.33
C GLY A 107 7.11 -0.68 5.46
N ARG A 108 6.65 0.37 4.78
CA ARG A 108 7.31 1.69 4.68
C ARG A 108 6.73 2.72 5.64
N THR A 109 5.52 2.47 6.14
CA THR A 109 4.86 3.28 7.17
C THR A 109 4.57 2.44 8.41
N PRO A 110 4.40 3.07 9.59
CA PRO A 110 4.01 2.37 10.81
C PRO A 110 2.82 1.44 10.64
N ARG A 111 1.76 1.90 9.97
CA ARG A 111 0.55 1.09 9.74
C ARG A 111 0.78 -0.04 8.75
N GLN A 112 1.66 0.13 7.77
CA GLN A 112 2.08 -0.98 6.90
C GLN A 112 2.85 -2.05 7.68
N VAL A 113 3.72 -1.65 8.61
CA VAL A 113 4.45 -2.59 9.48
C VAL A 113 3.49 -3.32 10.42
N GLU A 114 2.57 -2.59 11.05
CA GLU A 114 1.51 -3.16 11.88
C GLU A 114 0.65 -4.15 11.07
N TYR A 115 0.27 -3.78 9.85
CA TYR A 115 -0.52 -4.63 8.96
C TYR A 115 0.17 -5.96 8.65
N LEU A 116 1.47 -5.92 8.30
CA LEU A 116 2.25 -7.13 8.02
C LEU A 116 2.30 -8.07 9.23
N ARG A 117 2.41 -7.51 10.44
CA ARG A 117 2.38 -8.32 11.67
C ARG A 117 1.01 -8.89 11.96
N ASN A 118 -0.03 -8.07 11.79
CA ASN A 118 -1.39 -8.53 11.96
C ASN A 118 -1.69 -9.73 11.04
N ILE A 119 -1.15 -9.74 9.81
CA ILE A 119 -1.23 -10.89 8.91
C ILE A 119 -0.47 -12.12 9.46
N GLN A 120 0.73 -11.93 10.01
CA GLN A 120 1.54 -13.02 10.56
C GLN A 120 0.95 -13.62 11.84
N ASP A 121 0.45 -12.77 12.74
CA ASP A 121 0.02 -13.14 14.09
C ASP A 121 -1.44 -13.63 14.17
N HIS A 122 -2.26 -13.34 13.15
CA HIS A 122 -3.68 -13.68 13.14
C HIS A 122 -4.05 -14.59 11.97
N ASP A 123 -5.07 -15.41 12.16
CA ASP A 123 -5.61 -16.26 11.09
C ASP A 123 -6.42 -15.44 10.07
N ILE A 124 -7.02 -14.33 10.50
CA ILE A 124 -7.76 -13.43 9.62
C ILE A 124 -7.39 -11.98 9.92
N ALA A 125 -6.91 -11.27 8.90
CA ALA A 125 -6.54 -9.86 8.99
C ALA A 125 -7.30 -9.01 7.95
N PHE A 126 -7.75 -7.83 8.37
CA PHE A 126 -8.42 -6.85 7.52
C PHE A 126 -7.49 -5.66 7.28
N GLY A 127 -7.27 -5.33 6.02
CA GLY A 127 -6.58 -4.10 5.59
C GLY A 127 -7.57 -3.16 4.93
N ILE A 128 -7.99 -2.11 5.64
CA ILE A 128 -9.03 -1.19 5.18
C ILE A 128 -8.40 0.19 4.96
N GLY A 129 -8.66 0.82 3.82
CA GLY A 129 -8.27 2.21 3.60
C GLY A 129 -7.99 2.55 2.14
N PRO A 130 -7.46 3.76 1.87
CA PRO A 130 -7.38 4.32 0.52
C PRO A 130 -6.59 3.48 -0.50
N ALA A 131 -6.83 3.71 -1.79
CA ALA A 131 -5.97 3.18 -2.85
C ALA A 131 -4.53 3.73 -2.74
N GLY A 132 -3.53 2.88 -3.00
CA GLY A 132 -2.11 3.26 -2.97
C GLY A 132 -1.45 3.19 -1.60
N THR A 133 -2.13 2.71 -0.56
CA THR A 133 -1.55 2.42 0.77
C THR A 133 -0.77 1.10 0.81
N GLY A 134 -0.79 0.33 -0.29
CA GLY A 134 -0.08 -0.94 -0.41
C GLY A 134 -0.81 -2.15 0.19
N LYS A 135 -2.02 -1.99 0.75
CA LYS A 135 -2.78 -3.07 1.42
C LYS A 135 -2.82 -4.40 0.64
N THR A 136 -3.28 -4.38 -0.61
CA THR A 136 -3.38 -5.61 -1.43
C THR A 136 -2.00 -6.17 -1.78
N TYR A 137 -1.07 -5.31 -2.15
CA TYR A 137 0.28 -5.73 -2.56
C TYR A 137 1.07 -6.34 -1.39
N LEU A 138 0.99 -5.75 -0.20
CA LEU A 138 1.59 -6.30 1.03
C LEU A 138 0.92 -7.60 1.48
N ALA A 139 -0.40 -7.75 1.27
CA ALA A 139 -1.10 -9.00 1.50
C ALA A 139 -0.58 -10.12 0.58
N VAL A 140 -0.44 -9.84 -0.73
CA VAL A 140 0.11 -10.80 -1.70
C VAL A 140 1.56 -11.15 -1.35
N ALA A 141 2.37 -10.17 -0.97
CA ALA A 141 3.74 -10.41 -0.51
C ALA A 141 3.80 -11.31 0.73
N SER A 142 2.87 -11.13 1.67
CA SER A 142 2.75 -12.00 2.84
C SER A 142 2.30 -13.42 2.49
N ALA A 143 1.43 -13.56 1.48
CA ALA A 143 1.02 -14.86 0.95
C ALA A 143 2.18 -15.61 0.32
N VAL A 144 3.00 -14.90 -0.47
CA VAL A 144 4.23 -15.44 -1.06
C VAL A 144 5.21 -15.85 0.04
N ASP A 145 5.48 -14.99 1.03
CA ASP A 145 6.36 -15.33 2.17
C ASP A 145 5.89 -16.59 2.90
N ALA A 146 4.59 -16.69 3.22
CA ALA A 146 4.03 -17.87 3.87
C ALA A 146 4.16 -19.14 3.02
N PHE A 147 4.00 -19.03 1.70
CA PHE A 147 4.15 -20.14 0.76
C PHE A 147 5.62 -20.57 0.62
N GLU A 148 6.56 -19.63 0.50
CA GLU A 148 8.01 -19.93 0.40
C GLU A 148 8.57 -20.55 1.70
N ARG A 149 7.92 -20.30 2.84
CA ARG A 149 8.27 -20.88 4.15
C ARG A 149 7.54 -22.18 4.44
N ASP A 150 6.81 -22.75 3.47
CA ASP A 150 5.98 -23.95 3.64
C ASP A 150 4.94 -23.85 4.78
N LEU A 151 4.54 -22.63 5.16
CA LEU A 151 3.48 -22.41 6.16
C LEU A 151 2.08 -22.68 5.58
N VAL A 152 1.95 -22.55 4.27
CA VAL A 152 0.75 -22.87 3.50
C VAL A 152 1.15 -23.63 2.24
N GLU A 153 0.24 -24.47 1.75
CA GLU A 153 0.45 -25.27 0.54
C GLU A 153 -0.10 -24.58 -0.72
N ARG A 154 -0.96 -23.56 -0.54
CA ARG A 154 -1.66 -22.88 -1.64
C ARG A 154 -1.87 -21.39 -1.38
N ILE A 155 -1.89 -20.61 -2.46
CA ILE A 155 -2.33 -19.21 -2.45
C ILE A 155 -3.62 -19.10 -3.27
N ILE A 156 -4.67 -18.50 -2.68
CA ILE A 156 -5.96 -18.30 -3.35
C ILE A 156 -6.27 -16.81 -3.32
N LEU A 157 -6.26 -16.15 -4.48
CA LEU A 157 -6.64 -14.75 -4.60
C LEU A 157 -8.05 -14.65 -5.19
N THR A 158 -8.91 -13.89 -4.55
CA THR A 158 -10.29 -13.74 -4.98
C THR A 158 -10.75 -12.30 -4.92
N ARG A 159 -11.65 -11.94 -5.84
CA ARG A 159 -12.26 -10.61 -5.93
C ARG A 159 -13.77 -10.77 -6.19
N PRO A 160 -14.66 -9.96 -5.59
CA PRO A 160 -16.06 -9.95 -5.97
C PRO A 160 -16.21 -9.43 -7.40
N ALA A 161 -17.07 -10.08 -8.19
CA ALA A 161 -17.44 -9.57 -9.50
C ALA A 161 -18.43 -8.43 -9.31
N VAL A 162 -18.00 -7.20 -9.59
CA VAL A 162 -18.86 -6.01 -9.58
C VAL A 162 -18.69 -5.26 -10.88
N GLU A 163 -19.82 -4.86 -11.46
CA GLU A 163 -19.90 -4.09 -12.70
C GLU A 163 -19.48 -2.63 -12.43
N ALA A 164 -18.19 -2.38 -12.26
CA ALA A 164 -17.67 -1.02 -12.14
C ALA A 164 -17.70 -0.35 -13.52
N GLY A 165 -18.69 0.50 -13.77
CA GLY A 165 -18.75 1.42 -14.92
C GLY A 165 -19.25 0.81 -16.24
N GLU A 166 -18.88 -0.42 -16.58
CA GLU A 166 -19.34 -1.14 -17.78
C GLU A 166 -20.08 -2.42 -17.35
N ARG A 167 -21.26 -2.71 -17.94
CA ARG A 167 -21.98 -3.96 -17.62
C ARG A 167 -21.12 -5.13 -18.07
N LEU A 168 -20.93 -6.14 -17.21
CA LEU A 168 -20.16 -7.36 -17.51
C LEU A 168 -20.66 -8.05 -18.79
N GLY A 169 -21.92 -7.79 -19.16
CA GLY A 169 -22.57 -8.24 -20.39
C GLY A 169 -21.92 -7.79 -21.71
N PHE A 170 -21.10 -6.74 -21.74
CA PHE A 170 -20.56 -6.17 -23.00
C PHE A 170 -19.17 -6.67 -23.41
N LEU A 171 -18.41 -7.30 -22.51
CA LEU A 171 -17.12 -7.89 -22.88
C LEU A 171 -17.37 -9.16 -23.73
N PRO A 172 -16.79 -9.31 -24.95
CA PRO A 172 -16.94 -10.54 -25.71
C PRO A 172 -16.18 -11.69 -25.03
N GLY A 173 -16.74 -12.90 -25.03
CA GLY A 173 -16.08 -14.09 -24.47
C GLY A 173 -16.90 -14.86 -23.43
N ASP A 174 -16.31 -15.93 -22.89
CA ASP A 174 -16.87 -16.70 -21.79
C ASP A 174 -16.81 -15.92 -20.45
N LEU A 175 -17.48 -16.43 -19.41
CA LEU A 175 -17.53 -15.75 -18.11
C LEU A 175 -16.14 -15.55 -17.49
N ALA A 176 -15.17 -16.42 -17.79
CA ALA A 176 -13.80 -16.29 -17.29
C ALA A 176 -13.07 -15.13 -17.99
N GLN A 177 -13.18 -15.04 -19.31
CA GLN A 177 -12.61 -13.95 -20.12
C GLN A 177 -13.17 -12.57 -19.74
N LYS A 178 -14.43 -12.52 -19.28
CA LYS A 178 -15.07 -11.29 -18.80
C LYS A 178 -14.56 -10.81 -17.44
N VAL A 179 -14.11 -11.73 -16.58
CA VAL A 179 -13.68 -11.40 -15.22
C VAL A 179 -12.16 -11.20 -15.13
N ASP A 180 -11.41 -11.74 -16.08
CA ASP A 180 -9.94 -11.64 -16.16
C ASP A 180 -9.39 -10.21 -16.01
N PRO A 181 -9.96 -9.16 -16.65
CA PRO A 181 -9.44 -7.79 -16.49
C PRO A 181 -9.44 -7.28 -15.04
N TYR A 182 -10.42 -7.68 -14.23
CA TYR A 182 -10.53 -7.26 -12.82
C TYR A 182 -9.56 -8.00 -11.90
N LEU A 183 -9.09 -9.16 -12.34
CA LEU A 183 -8.14 -10.01 -11.61
C LEU A 183 -6.69 -9.70 -12.00
N ARG A 184 -6.46 -9.01 -13.14
CA ARG A 184 -5.12 -8.68 -13.66
C ARG A 184 -4.16 -8.05 -12.64
N PRO A 185 -4.57 -7.08 -11.80
CA PRO A 185 -3.67 -6.52 -10.79
C PRO A 185 -3.11 -7.55 -9.79
N LEU A 186 -3.86 -8.64 -9.51
CA LEU A 186 -3.42 -9.73 -8.64
C LEU A 186 -2.37 -10.61 -9.33
N TYR A 187 -2.53 -10.86 -10.64
CA TYR A 187 -1.51 -11.55 -11.44
C TYR A 187 -0.21 -10.74 -11.51
N ASP A 188 -0.31 -9.43 -11.77
CA ASP A 188 0.86 -8.54 -11.87
C ASP A 188 1.66 -8.53 -10.55
N ALA A 189 0.97 -8.49 -9.41
CA ALA A 189 1.61 -8.57 -8.09
C ALA A 189 2.35 -9.91 -7.89
N LEU A 190 1.74 -11.04 -8.26
CA LEU A 190 2.40 -12.34 -8.17
C LEU A 190 3.64 -12.43 -9.07
N TYR A 191 3.54 -11.98 -10.33
CA TYR A 191 4.66 -11.98 -11.26
C TYR A 191 5.83 -11.14 -10.76
N ASP A 192 5.52 -10.00 -10.15
CA ASP A 192 6.51 -9.12 -9.55
C ASP A 192 7.23 -9.77 -8.34
N LEU A 193 6.47 -10.48 -7.50
CA LEU A 193 6.96 -11.04 -6.22
C LEU A 193 7.59 -12.43 -6.34
N MET A 194 7.25 -13.22 -7.37
CA MET A 194 7.73 -14.59 -7.54
C MET A 194 8.42 -14.84 -8.89
N GLY A 195 8.20 -13.97 -9.88
CA GLY A 195 8.66 -14.14 -11.26
C GLY A 195 7.67 -14.91 -12.14
N PHE A 196 7.54 -14.48 -13.40
CA PHE A 196 6.56 -14.99 -14.36
C PHE A 196 6.59 -16.52 -14.51
N ASP A 197 7.73 -17.10 -14.91
CA ASP A 197 7.85 -18.54 -15.19
C ASP A 197 7.49 -19.42 -13.98
N ARG A 198 7.79 -18.95 -12.77
CA ARG A 198 7.50 -19.67 -11.53
C ARG A 198 6.00 -19.65 -11.27
N VAL A 199 5.38 -18.48 -11.37
CA VAL A 199 3.93 -18.31 -11.16
C VAL A 199 3.14 -19.16 -12.14
N THR A 200 3.51 -19.18 -13.43
CA THR A 200 2.84 -20.01 -14.44
C THR A 200 2.85 -21.50 -14.06
N LYS A 201 3.99 -22.04 -13.63
CA LYS A 201 4.09 -23.44 -13.17
C LYS A 201 3.25 -23.71 -11.92
N LEU A 202 3.14 -22.76 -11.01
CA LEU A 202 2.34 -22.89 -9.79
C LEU A 202 0.83 -22.83 -10.07
N PHE A 203 0.41 -22.06 -11.08
CA PHE A 203 -0.96 -22.09 -11.59
C PHE A 203 -1.30 -23.43 -12.22
N GLU A 204 -0.43 -23.96 -13.09
CA GLU A 204 -0.64 -25.27 -13.73
C GLU A 204 -0.76 -26.42 -12.71
N ARG A 205 -0.05 -26.32 -11.58
CA ARG A 205 -0.12 -27.28 -10.47
C ARG A 205 -1.33 -27.06 -9.53
N GLY A 206 -2.04 -25.94 -9.67
CA GLY A 206 -3.12 -25.54 -8.76
C GLY A 206 -2.65 -25.10 -7.37
N SER A 207 -1.35 -24.80 -7.20
CA SER A 207 -0.80 -24.23 -5.96
C SER A 207 -1.14 -22.75 -5.82
N ILE A 208 -1.30 -22.04 -6.94
CA ILE A 208 -1.84 -20.67 -6.96
C ILE A 208 -3.16 -20.71 -7.73
N GLU A 209 -4.18 -20.05 -7.19
CA GLU A 209 -5.49 -19.90 -7.81
C GLU A 209 -5.89 -18.42 -7.77
N VAL A 210 -6.38 -17.87 -8.89
CA VAL A 210 -6.97 -16.53 -8.96
C VAL A 210 -8.37 -16.69 -9.55
N ALA A 211 -9.39 -16.46 -8.74
CA ALA A 211 -10.77 -16.79 -9.11
C ALA A 211 -11.80 -15.78 -8.56
N PRO A 212 -12.99 -15.67 -9.17
CA PRO A 212 -14.06 -14.84 -8.63
C PRO A 212 -14.58 -15.36 -7.28
N LEU A 213 -15.08 -14.47 -6.42
CA LEU A 213 -15.59 -14.82 -5.08
C LEU A 213 -16.67 -15.92 -5.09
N ALA A 214 -17.48 -16.00 -6.14
CA ALA A 214 -18.50 -17.03 -6.29
C ALA A 214 -17.94 -18.47 -6.23
N PHE A 215 -16.69 -18.67 -6.63
CA PHE A 215 -16.02 -19.98 -6.66
C PHE A 215 -15.62 -20.46 -5.26
N MET A 216 -15.71 -19.60 -4.24
CA MET A 216 -15.44 -19.97 -2.84
C MET A 216 -16.63 -20.72 -2.21
N ARG A 217 -17.81 -20.68 -2.83
CA ARG A 217 -19.02 -21.31 -2.31
C ARG A 217 -18.85 -22.82 -2.18
N GLY A 218 -19.20 -23.36 -1.01
CA GLY A 218 -19.16 -24.80 -0.74
C GLY A 218 -17.75 -25.36 -0.51
N ARG A 219 -16.70 -24.53 -0.53
CA ARG A 219 -15.33 -24.96 -0.25
C ARG A 219 -15.02 -24.90 1.25
N THR A 220 -14.06 -25.71 1.68
CA THR A 220 -13.35 -25.50 2.95
C THR A 220 -11.88 -25.34 2.58
N LEU A 221 -11.30 -24.20 2.93
CA LEU A 221 -9.97 -23.80 2.48
C LEU A 221 -9.00 -24.09 3.62
N ASN A 222 -8.39 -25.27 3.59
CA ASN A 222 -7.34 -25.67 4.54
C ASN A 222 -5.94 -25.44 3.95
N ASN A 223 -4.96 -25.21 4.82
CA ASN A 223 -3.53 -25.04 4.50
C ASN A 223 -3.30 -24.07 3.33
N ALA A 224 -4.05 -22.97 3.30
CA ALA A 224 -4.03 -22.01 2.20
C ALA A 224 -3.96 -20.58 2.72
N PHE A 225 -3.27 -19.73 1.98
CA PHE A 225 -3.30 -18.28 2.19
C PHE A 225 -4.31 -17.68 1.21
N ILE A 226 -5.38 -17.10 1.74
CA ILE A 226 -6.51 -16.61 0.96
C ILE A 226 -6.57 -15.09 1.04
N ILE A 227 -6.67 -14.41 -0.10
CA ILE A 227 -6.84 -12.96 -0.15
C ILE A 227 -8.17 -12.64 -0.81
N LEU A 228 -9.06 -11.95 -0.10
CA LEU A 228 -10.24 -11.33 -0.66
C LEU A 228 -9.95 -9.84 -0.91
N ASP A 229 -9.67 -9.51 -2.16
CA ASP A 229 -9.42 -8.14 -2.58
C ASP A 229 -10.71 -7.40 -2.94
N GLU A 230 -10.67 -6.09 -2.76
CA GLU A 230 -11.77 -5.15 -3.08
C GLU A 230 -13.07 -5.53 -2.36
N ALA A 231 -12.92 -5.92 -1.10
CA ALA A 231 -13.96 -6.47 -0.27
C ALA A 231 -15.10 -5.47 0.04
N GLN A 232 -14.89 -4.17 -0.18
CA GLN A 232 -15.96 -3.18 -0.07
C GLN A 232 -17.12 -3.46 -1.05
N ASN A 233 -16.80 -4.19 -2.12
CA ASN A 233 -17.72 -4.60 -3.19
C ASN A 233 -18.38 -5.96 -2.92
N THR A 234 -18.34 -6.45 -1.67
CA THR A 234 -19.10 -7.64 -1.24
C THR A 234 -20.41 -7.24 -0.56
N THR A 235 -21.43 -8.09 -0.64
CA THR A 235 -22.60 -8.00 0.27
C THR A 235 -22.30 -8.67 1.62
N PRO A 236 -23.09 -8.40 2.68
CA PRO A 236 -22.93 -9.07 3.96
C PRO A 236 -23.01 -10.60 3.86
N GLU A 237 -23.89 -11.13 3.00
CA GLU A 237 -24.03 -12.56 2.75
C GLU A 237 -22.78 -13.14 2.10
N GLN A 238 -22.18 -12.41 1.14
CA GLN A 238 -20.95 -12.82 0.48
C GLN A 238 -19.76 -12.80 1.45
N MET A 239 -19.65 -11.76 2.28
CA MET A 239 -18.62 -11.66 3.32
C MET A 239 -18.74 -12.80 4.33
N LYS A 240 -19.95 -13.06 4.84
CA LYS A 240 -20.22 -14.18 5.75
C LYS A 240 -19.95 -15.53 5.06
N MET A 241 -20.34 -15.67 3.79
CA MET A 241 -20.04 -16.87 3.00
C MET A 241 -18.52 -17.10 2.95
N PHE A 242 -17.74 -16.09 2.60
CA PHE A 242 -16.28 -16.13 2.52
C PHE A 242 -15.62 -16.51 3.86
N LEU A 243 -15.92 -15.75 4.93
CA LEU A 243 -15.29 -15.94 6.24
C LEU A 243 -15.55 -17.33 6.82
N THR A 244 -16.70 -17.94 6.50
CA THR A 244 -17.03 -19.31 6.94
C THR A 244 -16.36 -20.42 6.11
N ARG A 245 -15.59 -20.07 5.06
CA ARG A 245 -14.81 -21.07 4.28
C ARG A 245 -13.41 -21.29 4.83
N ILE A 246 -12.93 -20.43 5.73
CA ILE A 246 -11.58 -20.49 6.29
C ILE A 246 -11.47 -21.73 7.18
N GLY A 247 -10.59 -22.65 6.80
CA GLY A 247 -10.37 -23.93 7.46
C GLY A 247 -9.11 -23.95 8.33
N PHE A 248 -8.69 -25.15 8.73
CA PHE A 248 -7.49 -25.32 9.56
C PHE A 248 -6.21 -25.03 8.77
N GLY A 249 -5.23 -24.44 9.44
CA GLY A 249 -3.94 -24.07 8.84
C GLY A 249 -4.05 -23.01 7.74
N ALA A 250 -5.20 -22.35 7.61
CA ALA A 250 -5.41 -21.30 6.63
C ALA A 250 -5.21 -19.92 7.25
N LYS A 251 -4.70 -19.00 6.44
CA LYS A 251 -4.65 -17.58 6.74
C LYS A 251 -5.48 -16.82 5.71
N ALA A 252 -6.25 -15.84 6.16
CA ALA A 252 -7.09 -15.03 5.29
C ALA A 252 -6.77 -13.55 5.46
N VAL A 253 -6.69 -12.83 4.35
CA VAL A 253 -6.53 -11.38 4.34
C VAL A 253 -7.65 -10.76 3.53
N VAL A 254 -8.37 -9.82 4.12
CA VAL A 254 -9.47 -9.10 3.48
C VAL A 254 -9.03 -7.65 3.26
N THR A 255 -8.96 -7.21 2.00
CA THR A 255 -8.53 -5.85 1.65
C THR A 255 -9.67 -5.08 1.01
N GLY A 256 -9.79 -3.79 1.31
CA GLY A 256 -10.78 -2.93 0.66
C GLY A 256 -10.70 -1.46 1.03
N ASP A 257 -11.46 -0.65 0.31
CA ASP A 257 -11.56 0.79 0.51
C ASP A 257 -13.03 1.20 0.67
N LEU A 258 -13.45 1.52 1.90
CA LEU A 258 -14.86 1.87 2.18
C LEU A 258 -15.32 3.17 1.51
N THR A 259 -14.40 3.95 0.92
CA THR A 259 -14.75 5.14 0.13
C THR A 259 -15.10 4.81 -1.34
N GLN A 260 -14.81 3.59 -1.80
CA GLN A 260 -14.96 3.13 -3.19
C GLN A 260 -15.95 1.96 -3.29
N VAL A 261 -17.15 2.13 -2.75
CA VAL A 261 -18.22 1.11 -2.82
C VAL A 261 -18.96 1.23 -4.15
N ASP A 262 -18.80 0.23 -5.01
CA ASP A 262 -19.43 0.14 -6.34
C ASP A 262 -20.72 -0.70 -6.33
N LEU A 263 -21.22 -1.07 -5.16
CA LEU A 263 -22.45 -1.84 -5.03
C LEU A 263 -23.67 -1.03 -5.52
N PRO A 264 -24.70 -1.70 -6.11
CA PRO A 264 -25.93 -1.03 -6.49
C PRO A 264 -26.56 -0.29 -5.31
N ARG A 265 -27.12 0.90 -5.57
CA ARG A 265 -27.70 1.77 -4.55
C ARG A 265 -28.66 1.01 -3.64
N GLY A 266 -28.49 1.20 -2.33
CA GLY A 266 -29.31 0.57 -1.28
C GLY A 266 -28.71 -0.71 -0.71
N ASN A 267 -27.69 -1.30 -1.35
CA ASN A 267 -26.97 -2.43 -0.78
C ASN A 267 -25.90 -1.95 0.21
N ARG A 268 -25.90 -2.57 1.39
CA ARG A 268 -24.85 -2.36 2.39
C ARG A 268 -23.58 -3.12 1.99
N SER A 269 -22.42 -2.52 2.20
CA SER A 269 -21.14 -3.22 2.03
C SER A 269 -20.92 -4.26 3.13
N GLY A 270 -20.56 -5.48 2.74
CA GLY A 270 -20.19 -6.57 3.63
C GLY A 270 -18.91 -6.28 4.40
N LEU A 271 -17.96 -5.52 3.83
CA LEU A 271 -16.76 -5.07 4.55
C LEU A 271 -17.12 -4.09 5.66
N LEU A 272 -18.02 -3.14 5.39
CA LEU A 272 -18.48 -2.17 6.39
C LEU A 272 -19.15 -2.89 7.56
N GLU A 273 -20.05 -3.84 7.26
CA GLU A 273 -20.72 -4.63 8.29
C GLU A 273 -19.75 -5.52 9.06
N ALA A 274 -18.82 -6.21 8.38
CA ALA A 274 -17.81 -7.04 9.04
C ALA A 274 -16.97 -6.23 10.03
N ARG A 275 -16.57 -5.00 9.67
CA ARG A 275 -15.86 -4.11 10.57
C ARG A 275 -16.66 -3.81 11.85
N GLU A 276 -17.96 -3.56 11.72
CA GLU A 276 -18.83 -3.25 12.86
C GLU A 276 -19.15 -4.48 13.73
N VAL A 277 -19.45 -5.61 13.10
CA VAL A 277 -19.90 -6.84 13.78
C VAL A 277 -18.74 -7.61 14.38
N LEU A 278 -17.60 -7.66 13.68
CA LEU A 278 -16.47 -8.52 14.03
C LEU A 278 -15.37 -7.80 14.82
N GLY A 279 -15.46 -6.49 15.03
CA GLY A 279 -14.42 -5.70 15.69
C GLY A 279 -14.06 -6.13 17.12
N LYS A 280 -14.88 -6.98 17.77
CA LYS A 280 -14.61 -7.53 19.12
C LYS A 280 -14.31 -9.04 19.13
N VAL A 281 -14.27 -9.67 17.95
CA VAL A 281 -13.99 -11.11 17.85
C VAL A 281 -12.49 -11.33 18.03
N ARG A 282 -12.12 -12.13 19.04
CA ARG A 282 -10.71 -12.49 19.30
C ARG A 282 -10.16 -13.29 18.13
N GLY A 283 -8.90 -13.03 17.77
CA GLY A 283 -8.21 -13.72 16.68
C GLY A 283 -8.38 -13.07 15.30
N LEU A 284 -9.15 -11.97 15.20
CA LEU A 284 -9.20 -11.11 14.02
C LEU A 284 -8.38 -9.84 14.28
N ALA A 285 -7.70 -9.36 13.24
CA ALA A 285 -7.02 -8.07 13.28
C ALA A 285 -7.59 -7.11 12.24
N PHE A 286 -7.67 -5.82 12.59
CA PHE A 286 -8.10 -4.75 11.69
C PHE A 286 -7.01 -3.69 11.62
N THR A 287 -6.53 -3.37 10.43
CA THR A 287 -5.61 -2.26 10.18
C THR A 287 -6.28 -1.22 9.28
N GLU A 288 -6.46 -0.02 9.82
CA GLU A 288 -7.13 1.10 9.17
C GLU A 288 -6.09 2.09 8.62
N PHE A 289 -5.78 1.94 7.34
CA PHE A 289 -4.88 2.84 6.61
C PHE A 289 -5.51 4.21 6.38
N GLN A 290 -4.66 5.23 6.41
CA GLN A 290 -5.04 6.62 6.16
C GLN A 290 -4.35 7.16 4.92
N LYS A 291 -4.63 8.43 4.56
CA LYS A 291 -4.02 9.10 3.40
C LYS A 291 -2.50 9.22 3.54
N GLU A 292 -1.98 9.34 4.76
CA GLU A 292 -0.53 9.46 5.02
C GLU A 292 0.21 8.14 4.77
N ASP A 293 -0.50 7.01 4.69
CA ASP A 293 0.08 5.71 4.36
C ASP A 293 0.21 5.47 2.85
N VAL A 294 -0.24 6.41 2.03
CA VAL A 294 -0.17 6.33 0.57
C VAL A 294 1.25 6.59 0.12
N VAL A 295 1.91 5.54 -0.36
CA VAL A 295 3.27 5.63 -0.92
C VAL A 295 3.18 5.52 -2.43
N ARG A 296 3.19 6.68 -3.10
CA ARG A 296 3.13 6.79 -4.56
C ARG A 296 4.31 7.58 -5.09
N HIS A 297 4.58 7.41 -6.38
CA HIS A 297 5.49 8.27 -7.11
C HIS A 297 5.08 9.75 -6.93
N PRO A 298 5.97 10.68 -6.55
CA PRO A 298 5.61 12.07 -6.24
C PRO A 298 5.01 12.88 -7.39
N LEU A 299 5.31 12.54 -8.65
CA LEU A 299 4.52 13.07 -9.78
C LEU A 299 3.04 12.66 -9.68
N VAL A 300 2.75 11.39 -9.38
CA VAL A 300 1.38 10.89 -9.22
C VAL A 300 0.71 11.56 -8.01
N ALA A 301 1.43 11.73 -6.91
CA ALA A 301 0.93 12.46 -5.74
C ALA A 301 0.50 13.89 -6.10
N ARG A 302 1.36 14.64 -6.83
CA ARG A 302 1.03 16.00 -7.30
C ARG A 302 -0.14 16.04 -8.29
N ILE A 303 -0.26 15.02 -9.15
CA ILE A 303 -1.40 14.91 -10.07
C ILE A 303 -2.69 14.73 -9.25
N VAL A 304 -2.72 13.79 -8.31
CA VAL A 304 -3.88 13.54 -7.44
C VAL A 304 -4.25 14.80 -6.67
N GLU A 305 -3.28 15.48 -6.07
CA GLU A 305 -3.49 16.73 -5.34
C GLU A 305 -4.09 17.84 -6.23
N ALA A 306 -3.65 17.95 -7.49
CA ALA A 306 -4.22 18.92 -8.42
C ALA A 306 -5.71 18.66 -8.71
N TYR A 307 -6.10 17.39 -8.89
CA TYR A 307 -7.50 17.01 -9.09
C TYR A 307 -8.35 17.20 -7.82
N ASP A 308 -7.83 16.81 -6.65
CA ASP A 308 -8.51 17.00 -5.36
C ASP A 308 -8.78 18.48 -5.07
N ASN A 309 -7.80 19.34 -5.37
CA ASN A 309 -7.94 20.80 -5.22
C ASN A 309 -9.00 21.38 -6.17
N GLN A 310 -9.10 20.88 -7.39
CA GLN A 310 -10.13 21.30 -8.34
C GLN A 310 -11.53 20.86 -7.85
N ALA A 311 -11.68 19.60 -7.44
CA ALA A 311 -12.94 19.08 -6.91
C ALA A 311 -13.41 19.86 -5.67
N ALA A 312 -12.49 20.21 -4.76
CA ALA A 312 -12.79 21.03 -3.58
C ALA A 312 -13.23 22.46 -3.95
N ARG A 313 -12.64 23.06 -4.98
CA ARG A 313 -13.07 24.38 -5.51
C ARG A 313 -14.47 24.31 -6.10
N ASP A 314 -14.75 23.28 -6.90
CA ASP A 314 -16.05 23.08 -7.54
C ASP A 314 -17.16 22.84 -6.50
N ALA A 315 -16.88 22.07 -5.45
CA ALA A 315 -17.80 21.86 -4.32
C ALA A 315 -18.12 23.17 -3.58
N ARG A 316 -17.10 23.98 -3.27
CA ARG A 316 -17.28 25.29 -2.62
C ARG A 316 -18.08 26.27 -3.49
N ALA A 317 -17.83 26.27 -4.81
CA ALA A 317 -18.58 27.10 -5.75
C ALA A 317 -20.06 26.66 -5.84
N ALA A 318 -20.34 25.36 -5.79
CA ALA A 318 -21.69 24.82 -5.77
C ALA A 318 -22.45 25.19 -4.48
N GLU A 319 -21.78 25.16 -3.32
CA GLU A 319 -22.37 25.59 -2.04
C GLU A 319 -22.69 27.10 -2.02
N GLN A 320 -21.80 27.93 -2.58
CA GLN A 320 -22.03 29.38 -2.68
C GLN A 320 -23.21 29.71 -3.61
N ARG A 321 -23.36 28.99 -4.73
CA ARG A 321 -24.52 29.14 -5.62
C ARG A 321 -25.83 28.74 -4.93
N LYS A 322 -25.84 27.66 -4.14
CA LYS A 322 -27.03 27.23 -3.38
C LYS A 322 -27.45 28.22 -2.28
N LYS A 323 -26.48 28.87 -1.62
CA LYS A 323 -26.77 29.91 -0.63
C LYS A 323 -27.32 31.18 -1.29
N GLY A 324 -26.74 31.61 -2.41
CA GLY A 324 -27.22 32.79 -3.15
C GLY A 324 -28.62 32.62 -3.77
N SER A 325 -29.07 31.40 -4.06
CA SER A 325 -30.43 31.13 -4.54
C SER A 325 -31.50 31.10 -3.45
N GLN A 326 -31.14 30.83 -2.18
CA GLN A 326 -32.11 30.80 -1.07
C GLN A 326 -32.47 32.20 -0.57
N ASP A 327 -31.57 33.17 -0.72
CA ASP A 327 -31.83 34.57 -0.35
C ASP A 327 -32.69 35.33 -1.38
N GLY A 328 -32.91 34.76 -2.58
CA GLY A 328 -33.69 35.37 -3.67
C GLY A 328 -35.17 34.99 -3.74
N GLU A 329 -35.61 33.95 -3.02
CA GLU A 329 -37.03 33.51 -2.98
C GLU A 329 -37.81 34.08 -1.78
N ALA A 330 -37.17 34.87 -0.91
CA ALA A 330 -37.78 35.50 0.26
C ALA A 330 -38.02 37.03 0.12
N GLY A 331 -37.90 37.57 -1.10
CA GLY A 331 -38.03 38.99 -1.42
C GLY A 331 -39.36 39.38 -2.05
#